data_AF-A0A8A0RN74-F1
#
_entry.id   AF-A0A8A0RN74-F1
#
_cell.length_a   1.000
_cell.length_b   1.000
_cell.length_c   1.000
_cell.angle_alpha   90.00
_cell.angle_beta   90.00
_cell.angle_gamma   90.00
#
_symmetry.space_group_name_H-M   'P 1'
#
loop_
_entity.id
_entity.type
_entity.pdbx_description
1 polymer ?
#
loop_
_entity_poly.entity_id
_entity_poly.type
_entity_poly.pdbx_seq_one_letter_code
_entity_poly.pdbx_strand_id
1 'polypeptide(L)'
;MAGNRGSENKDERIQKFLEINLLYDFYGKLLTKRQSEFIELYYNHDLSLGEIAEQYSISRQGVYDILKRAEKILENYEKKLGLVEKFQLQKQKLSKLYKMLIKLQNVIEEKEKALEEISRIKEYLEEVI
;
A
#
# COMPACT_ATOMS: atom_id res chain seq x y z
N MET A 1 -13.72 -33.61 -1.49
CA MET A 1 -12.91 -32.39 -1.75
C MET A 1 -13.68 -31.18 -1.25
N ALA A 2 -13.49 -30.77 0.01
CA ALA A 2 -14.11 -29.58 0.60
C ALA A 2 -13.18 -29.06 1.72
N GLY A 3 -12.07 -28.44 1.34
CA GLY A 3 -11.03 -28.03 2.29
C GLY A 3 -10.28 -26.74 1.97
N ASN A 4 -10.60 -26.01 0.89
CA ASN A 4 -9.78 -24.86 0.45
C ASN A 4 -10.43 -23.47 0.60
N ARG A 5 -11.74 -23.36 0.92
CA ARG A 5 -12.43 -22.05 0.96
C ARG A 5 -12.17 -21.21 2.21
N GLY A 6 -11.65 -21.82 3.28
CA GLY A 6 -11.40 -21.15 4.56
C GLY A 6 -10.09 -20.37 4.61
N SER A 7 -9.08 -20.80 3.83
CA SER A 7 -7.78 -20.13 3.70
C SER A 7 -7.85 -18.94 2.73
N GLU A 8 -8.47 -19.13 1.56
CA GLU A 8 -8.65 -18.07 0.54
C GLU A 8 -9.33 -16.82 1.11
N ASN A 9 -10.35 -17.00 1.96
CA ASN A 9 -11.11 -15.89 2.55
C ASN A 9 -10.30 -15.11 3.61
N LYS A 10 -9.30 -15.75 4.23
CA LYS A 10 -8.42 -15.09 5.21
C LYS A 10 -7.37 -14.24 4.51
N ASP A 11 -6.81 -14.76 3.41
CA ASP A 11 -5.81 -14.05 2.62
C ASP A 11 -6.42 -12.81 1.94
N GLU A 12 -7.62 -12.91 1.38
CA GLU A 12 -8.34 -11.75 0.82
C GLU A 12 -8.58 -10.64 1.84
N ARG A 13 -8.96 -11.02 3.07
CA ARG A 13 -9.14 -10.05 4.16
C ARG A 13 -7.84 -9.35 4.55
N ILE A 14 -6.73 -10.09 4.60
CA ILE A 14 -5.40 -9.52 4.89
C ILE A 14 -4.98 -8.57 3.76
N GLN A 15 -5.19 -8.95 2.49
CA GLN A 15 -4.87 -8.08 1.36
C GLN A 15 -5.67 -6.79 1.40
N LYS A 16 -6.98 -6.86 1.62
CA LYS A 16 -7.81 -5.66 1.77
C LYS A 16 -7.36 -4.81 2.96
N PHE A 17 -6.96 -5.43 4.06
CA PHE A 17 -6.45 -4.70 5.23
C PHE A 17 -5.17 -3.92 4.92
N LEU A 18 -4.23 -4.53 4.20
CA LEU A 18 -2.99 -3.88 3.76
C LEU A 18 -3.26 -2.76 2.75
N GLU A 19 -4.20 -2.98 1.83
CA GLU A 19 -4.60 -1.99 0.83
C GLU A 19 -5.19 -0.74 1.48
N ILE A 20 -6.14 -0.90 2.41
CA ILE A 20 -6.75 0.25 3.10
C ILE A 20 -5.74 1.01 3.95
N ASN A 21 -4.83 0.33 4.65
CA ASN A 21 -3.75 0.99 5.40
C ASN A 21 -2.87 1.84 4.49
N LEU A 22 -2.44 1.28 3.35
CA LEU A 22 -1.64 2.02 2.39
C LEU A 22 -2.39 3.22 1.82
N LEU A 23 -3.68 3.07 1.50
CA LEU A 23 -4.50 4.20 1.07
C LEU A 23 -4.65 5.26 2.16
N TYR A 24 -4.77 4.85 3.42
CA TYR A 24 -4.86 5.75 4.56
C TYR A 24 -3.58 6.55 4.77
N ASP A 25 -2.39 5.96 4.57
CA ASP A 25 -1.12 6.69 4.66
C ASP A 25 -1.05 7.86 3.66
N PHE A 26 -1.64 7.70 2.48
CA PHE A 26 -1.64 8.71 1.41
C PHE A 26 -2.79 9.72 1.54
N TYR A 27 -3.98 9.25 1.91
CA TYR A 27 -5.21 10.04 1.83
C TYR A 27 -5.93 10.25 3.17
N GLY A 28 -5.43 9.68 4.27
CA GLY A 28 -6.07 9.73 5.60
C GLY A 28 -6.32 11.15 6.09
N LYS A 29 -5.42 12.09 5.79
CA LYS A 29 -5.58 13.52 6.11
C LYS A 29 -6.76 14.21 5.41
N LEU A 30 -7.31 13.60 4.36
CA LEU A 30 -8.48 14.10 3.62
C LEU A 30 -9.80 13.52 4.15
N LEU A 31 -9.75 12.60 5.11
CA LEU A 31 -10.93 12.09 5.79
C LEU A 31 -11.41 13.10 6.84
N THR A 32 -12.69 13.02 7.19
CA THR A 32 -13.18 13.72 8.37
C THR A 32 -12.52 13.15 9.63
N LYS A 33 -12.39 13.98 10.69
CA LYS A 33 -11.79 13.55 11.96
C LYS A 33 -12.36 12.21 12.46
N ARG A 34 -13.69 12.06 12.43
CA ARG A 34 -14.39 10.84 12.89
C ARG A 34 -14.08 9.61 12.03
N GLN A 35 -13.96 9.77 10.72
CA GLN A 35 -13.58 8.67 9.82
C GLN A 35 -12.12 8.25 10.04
N SER A 36 -11.23 9.24 10.15
CA SER A 36 -9.79 9.02 10.39
C SER A 36 -9.57 8.28 11.71
N GLU A 37 -10.20 8.75 12.78
CA GLU A 37 -10.11 8.17 14.12
C GLU A 37 -10.59 6.71 14.14
N PHE A 38 -11.68 6.40 13.43
CA PHE A 38 -12.19 5.03 13.37
C PHE A 38 -11.28 4.11 12.57
N ILE A 39 -10.73 4.59 11.45
CA ILE A 39 -9.72 3.85 10.68
C ILE A 39 -8.51 3.58 11.57
N GLU A 40 -7.99 4.57 12.29
CA GLU A 40 -6.83 4.43 13.17
C GLU A 40 -7.08 3.42 14.30
N LEU A 41 -8.23 3.51 14.98
CA LEU A 41 -8.58 2.56 16.04
C LEU A 41 -8.71 1.13 15.52
N TYR A 42 -9.30 0.94 14.34
CA TYR A 42 -9.52 -0.39 13.78
C TYR A 42 -8.26 -0.98 13.12
N TYR A 43 -7.52 -0.20 12.34
CA TYR A 43 -6.41 -0.67 11.51
C TYR A 43 -5.03 -0.52 12.18
N ASN A 44 -4.83 0.45 13.08
CA ASN A 44 -3.53 0.70 13.73
C ASN A 44 -3.49 0.26 15.20
N HIS A 45 -4.63 0.26 15.88
CA HIS A 45 -4.74 -0.13 17.29
C HIS A 45 -5.41 -1.49 17.51
N ASP A 46 -5.80 -2.18 16.44
CA ASP A 46 -6.42 -3.52 16.46
C ASP A 46 -7.72 -3.59 17.31
N LEU A 47 -8.41 -2.47 17.54
CA LEU A 47 -9.71 -2.51 18.22
C LEU A 47 -10.75 -3.17 17.33
N SER A 48 -11.55 -4.05 17.94
CA SER A 48 -12.73 -4.61 17.31
C SER A 48 -13.84 -3.57 17.14
N LEU A 49 -14.77 -3.83 16.22
CA LEU A 49 -15.98 -2.99 16.04
C LEU A 49 -16.80 -2.86 17.34
N GLY A 50 -16.71 -3.85 18.23
CA GLY A 50 -17.38 -3.84 19.53
C GLY A 50 -16.75 -2.85 20.51
N GLU A 51 -15.43 -2.88 20.62
CA GLU A 51 -14.68 -1.97 21.50
C GLU A 51 -14.84 -0.51 21.07
N ILE A 52 -14.78 -0.25 19.75
CA ILE A 52 -15.05 1.09 19.20
C ILE A 52 -16.52 1.49 19.46
N ALA A 53 -17.47 0.58 19.28
CA ALA A 53 -18.88 0.87 19.51
C ALA A 53 -19.16 1.28 20.96
N GLU A 54 -18.56 0.56 21.91
CA GLU A 54 -18.66 0.85 23.35
C GLU A 54 -18.01 2.20 23.69
N GLN A 55 -16.78 2.45 23.23
CA GLN A 55 -16.05 3.69 23.50
C GLN A 55 -16.79 4.95 22.99
N TYR A 56 -17.46 4.86 21.84
CA TYR A 56 -18.18 5.97 21.22
C TYR A 56 -19.70 5.96 21.49
N SER A 57 -20.20 5.01 22.31
CA SER A 57 -21.62 4.86 22.63
C SER A 57 -22.52 4.81 21.38
N ILE A 58 -22.10 4.06 20.36
CA ILE A 58 -22.85 3.82 19.12
C ILE A 58 -23.03 2.32 18.88
N SER A 59 -23.85 1.95 17.90
CA SER A 59 -24.00 0.54 17.54
C SER A 59 -22.77 0.02 16.78
N ARG A 60 -22.50 -1.29 16.89
CA ARG A 60 -21.50 -1.98 16.05
C ARG A 60 -21.72 -1.74 14.56
N GLN A 61 -22.99 -1.70 14.14
CA GLN A 61 -23.36 -1.40 12.76
C GLN A 61 -22.98 0.04 12.38
N GLY A 62 -23.17 1.01 13.28
CA GLY A 62 -22.75 2.39 13.08
C GLY A 62 -21.24 2.54 12.87
N VAL A 63 -20.43 1.80 13.64
CA VAL A 63 -18.96 1.73 13.43
C VAL A 63 -18.64 1.16 12.05
N TYR A 64 -19.24 0.01 11.71
CA TYR A 64 -19.04 -0.65 10.41
C TYR A 64 -19.37 0.28 9.24
N ASP A 65 -20.50 0.98 9.30
CA ASP A 65 -20.93 1.89 8.23
C ASP A 65 -19.99 3.11 8.08
N ILE A 66 -19.43 3.61 9.18
CA ILE A 66 -18.43 4.69 9.13
C ILE A 66 -17.14 4.19 8.48
N LEU A 67 -16.63 3.03 8.91
CA LEU A 67 -15.43 2.42 8.32
C LEU A 67 -15.60 2.15 6.83
N LYS A 68 -16.71 1.51 6.42
CA LYS A 68 -16.97 1.24 5.00
C LYS A 68 -17.09 2.50 4.15
N ARG A 69 -17.67 3.58 4.69
CA ARG A 69 -17.68 4.86 3.99
C ARG A 69 -16.28 5.46 3.87
N ALA A 70 -15.47 5.38 4.93
CA ALA A 70 -14.09 5.85 4.90
C ALA A 70 -13.25 5.09 3.86
N GLU A 71 -13.32 3.75 3.86
CA GLU A 71 -12.67 2.88 2.85
C GLU A 71 -13.05 3.31 1.42
N LYS A 72 -14.34 3.48 1.14
CA LYS A 72 -14.81 3.89 -0.18
C LYS A 72 -14.35 5.29 -0.59
N ILE A 73 -14.18 6.20 0.38
CA ILE A 73 -13.64 7.53 0.11
C ILE A 73 -12.16 7.44 -0.26
N LEU A 74 -11.38 6.65 0.48
CA LEU A 74 -9.97 6.39 0.19
C LEU A 74 -9.78 5.75 -1.20
N GLU A 75 -10.55 4.70 -1.51
CA GLU A 75 -10.55 4.06 -2.84
C GLU A 75 -10.91 5.06 -3.96
N ASN A 76 -11.86 5.96 -3.72
CA ASN A 76 -12.22 7.01 -4.68
C ASN A 76 -11.12 8.06 -4.87
N TYR A 77 -10.36 8.39 -3.82
CA TYR A 77 -9.22 9.29 -3.96
C TYR A 77 -8.14 8.64 -4.81
N GLU A 78 -7.83 7.36 -4.60
CA GLU A 78 -6.88 6.65 -5.44
C GLU A 78 -7.32 6.61 -6.90
N LYS A 79 -8.59 6.28 -7.16
CA LYS A 79 -9.13 6.28 -8.53
C LYS A 79 -8.95 7.64 -9.24
N LYS A 80 -8.95 8.74 -8.50
CA LYS A 80 -8.82 10.10 -9.05
C LYS A 80 -7.37 10.58 -9.15
N LEU A 81 -6.53 10.22 -8.18
CA LEU A 81 -5.19 10.79 -8.02
C LEU A 81 -4.08 9.81 -8.42
N GLY A 82 -4.30 8.51 -8.22
CA GLY A 82 -3.38 7.43 -8.56
C GLY A 82 -2.04 7.51 -7.83
N LEU A 83 -2.00 8.08 -6.62
CA LEU A 83 -0.73 8.32 -5.92
C LEU A 83 -0.11 7.02 -5.43
N VAL A 84 -0.92 6.08 -4.95
CA VAL A 84 -0.42 4.78 -4.50
C VAL A 84 0.13 3.99 -5.69
N GLU A 85 -0.60 3.94 -6.80
CA GLU A 85 -0.13 3.30 -8.04
C GLU A 85 1.20 3.91 -8.52
N LYS A 86 1.29 5.23 -8.60
CA LYS A 86 2.52 5.94 -8.98
C LYS A 86 3.67 5.64 -8.03
N PHE A 87 3.41 5.62 -6.72
CA PHE A 87 4.42 5.30 -5.72
C PHE A 87 4.94 3.87 -5.86
N GLN A 88 4.04 2.90 -6.08
CA GLN A 88 4.43 1.50 -6.31
C GLN A 88 5.27 1.36 -7.59
N LEU A 89 4.89 2.04 -8.66
CA LEU A 89 5.67 2.06 -9.90
C LEU A 89 7.06 2.65 -9.68
N GLN A 90 7.18 3.77 -8.96
CA GLN A 90 8.47 4.36 -8.60
C GLN A 90 9.32 3.42 -7.74
N LYS A 91 8.71 2.74 -6.77
CA LYS A 91 9.40 1.77 -5.91
C LYS A 91 9.91 0.56 -6.70
N GLN A 92 9.11 0.02 -7.61
CA GLN A 92 9.54 -1.03 -8.54
C GLN A 92 10.70 -0.54 -9.41
N LYS A 93 10.60 0.70 -9.90
CA LYS A 93 11.64 1.30 -10.71
C LYS A 93 12.96 1.37 -9.95
N LEU A 94 12.95 1.90 -8.74
CA LEU A 94 14.11 2.00 -7.85
C LEU A 94 14.70 0.63 -7.48
N SER A 95 13.85 -0.39 -7.25
CA SER A 95 14.31 -1.75 -6.97
C SER A 95 15.09 -2.35 -8.14
N LYS A 96 14.64 -2.12 -9.38
CA LYS A 96 15.35 -2.56 -10.58
C LYS A 96 16.68 -1.82 -10.73
N LEU A 97 16.72 -0.51 -10.49
CA LEU A 97 17.95 0.27 -10.49
C LEU A 97 18.96 -0.28 -9.47
N TYR A 98 18.52 -0.56 -8.24
CA TYR A 98 19.36 -1.14 -7.21
C TYR A 98 19.97 -2.49 -7.63
N LYS A 99 19.19 -3.35 -8.29
CA LYS A 99 19.70 -4.62 -8.85
C LYS A 99 20.76 -4.40 -9.93
N MET A 100 20.59 -3.38 -10.79
CA MET A 100 21.57 -3.05 -11.83
C MET A 100 22.88 -2.52 -11.20
N LEU A 101 22.79 -1.73 -10.13
CA LEU A 101 23.97 -1.28 -9.38
C LEU A 101 24.74 -2.43 -8.74
N ILE A 102 24.05 -3.44 -8.17
CA ILE A 102 24.70 -4.64 -7.65
C ILE A 102 25.42 -5.40 -8.77
N LYS A 103 24.80 -5.53 -9.95
CA LYS A 103 25.45 -6.18 -11.10
C LYS A 103 26.69 -5.42 -11.53
N LEU A 104 26.61 -4.10 -11.60
CA LEU A 104 27.74 -3.23 -11.92
C LEU A 104 28.90 -3.44 -10.94
N GLN A 105 28.61 -3.50 -9.64
CA GLN A 105 29.63 -3.78 -8.61
C GLN A 105 30.37 -5.10 -8.87
N ASN A 106 29.67 -6.13 -9.35
CA ASN A 106 30.25 -7.44 -9.62
C ASN A 106 31.09 -7.50 -10.91
N VAL A 107 30.92 -6.56 -11.85
CA VAL A 107 31.66 -6.54 -13.13
C VAL A 107 32.68 -5.41 -13.21
N ILE A 108 32.92 -4.67 -12.12
CA ILE A 108 33.74 -3.45 -12.12
C ILE A 108 35.22 -3.71 -12.48
N GLU A 109 35.69 -4.94 -12.31
CA GLU A 109 37.03 -5.38 -12.75
C GLU A 109 37.09 -5.62 -14.27
N GLU A 110 35.93 -5.80 -14.93
CA GLU A 110 35.77 -5.97 -16.37
C GLU A 110 35.26 -4.66 -17.00
N LYS A 111 36.19 -3.78 -17.37
CA LYS A 111 35.90 -2.40 -17.83
C LYS A 111 34.83 -2.30 -18.92
N GLU A 112 34.82 -3.19 -19.91
CA GLU A 112 33.82 -3.20 -21.00
C GLU A 112 32.42 -3.56 -20.48
N LYS A 113 32.29 -4.61 -19.67
CA LYS A 113 31.01 -5.01 -19.05
C LYS A 113 30.48 -3.96 -18.08
N ALA A 114 31.38 -3.31 -17.34
CA ALA A 114 31.02 -2.20 -16.47
C ALA A 114 30.46 -1.00 -17.25
N LEU A 115 31.06 -0.66 -18.39
CA LEU A 115 30.57 0.41 -19.28
C LEU A 115 29.20 0.08 -19.89
N GLU A 116 28.95 -1.17 -20.27
CA GLU A 116 27.64 -1.64 -20.74
C GLU A 116 26.56 -1.49 -19.66
N GLU A 117 26.83 -1.96 -18.43
CA GLU A 117 25.84 -1.90 -17.35
C GLU A 117 25.60 -0.45 -16.88
N ILE A 118 26.62 0.42 -16.88
CA ILE A 118 26.46 1.87 -16.65
C ILE A 118 25.54 2.49 -17.73
N SER A 119 25.70 2.12 -18.99
CA SER A 119 24.88 2.65 -20.08
C SER A 119 23.41 2.24 -19.92
N ARG A 120 23.15 0.97 -19.57
CA ARG A 120 21.80 0.50 -19.24
C ARG A 120 21.20 1.24 -18.04
N ILE A 121 22.00 1.51 -17.00
CA ILE A 121 21.55 2.29 -15.83
C ILE A 121 21.13 3.70 -16.24
N LYS A 122 21.90 4.36 -17.12
CA LYS A 122 21.57 5.72 -17.63
C LYS A 122 20.27 5.73 -18.42
N GLU A 123 20.12 4.84 -19.40
CA GLU A 123 18.88 4.71 -20.19
C GLU A 123 17.67 4.47 -19.27
N TYR A 124 17.83 3.57 -18.30
CA TYR A 124 16.77 3.27 -17.36
C TYR A 124 16.41 4.46 -16.45
N LEU A 125 17.39 5.28 -16.05
CA LEU A 125 17.14 6.50 -15.29
C LEU A 125 16.41 7.57 -16.12
N GLU A 126 16.73 7.69 -17.41
CA GLU A 126 16.03 8.60 -18.33
C GLU A 126 14.55 8.23 -18.51
N GLU A 127 14.18 6.95 -18.40
CA GLU A 127 12.77 6.51 -18.41
C GLU A 127 12.05 6.72 -17.06
N VAL A 128 12.78 7.07 -16.00
CA VAL A 128 12.24 7.24 -14.63
C VAL A 128 11.99 8.71 -14.29
N ILE A 129 12.81 9.62 -14.82
CA ILE A 129 12.77 11.09 -14.61
C ILE A 129 11.83 11.73 -15.64
#